data_AF-A0A6N7MAQ9-F1
#
_entry.id   AF-A0A6N7MAQ9-F1
#
_cell.length_a   1.000
_cell.length_b   1.000
_cell.length_c   1.000
_cell.angle_alpha   90.00
_cell.angle_beta   90.00
_cell.angle_gamma   90.00
#
_symmetry.space_group_name_H-M   'P 1'
#
loop_
_entity.id
_entity.type
_entity.pdbx_description
1 polymer ?
#
loop_
_entity_poly.entity_id
_entity_poly.type
_entity_poly.pdbx_seq_one_letter_code
_entity_poly.pdbx_strand_id
1 'polypeptide(L)'
;AGGGQTIGVLGNGIDSVYPSTSNPIARQMLLQGGTIISEYPPGMPPRRYNFPARNRIISGLSRAVVVVQAPERSGALITADYALEQGRDLYIHSAGLVGPSGRGSRKLFEAGGPCIDEIGDMFGDWGWDSGRSAFGSIWKKEVVNHNLKDKAGNRLARLMEMELSGEVERNNGEFVLKRDR
;
A
#
# COMPACT_ATOMS: atom_id res chain seq x y z
N ALA A 1 -3.58 16.93 13.99
CA ALA A 1 -3.52 15.45 13.95
C ALA A 1 -4.73 14.94 13.19
N GLY A 2 -4.63 13.80 12.49
CA GLY A 2 -5.69 13.29 11.59
C GLY A 2 -6.90 12.64 12.27
N GLY A 3 -7.05 12.72 13.59
CA GLY A 3 -8.25 12.27 14.33
C GLY A 3 -8.46 10.75 14.46
N GLY A 4 -7.69 9.92 13.75
CA GLY A 4 -7.79 8.46 13.81
C GLY A 4 -7.14 7.83 15.04
N GLN A 5 -7.57 6.61 15.36
CA GLN A 5 -6.95 5.76 16.39
C GLN A 5 -5.78 4.96 15.79
N THR A 6 -4.76 4.70 16.60
CA THR A 6 -3.55 3.95 16.18
C THR A 6 -3.33 2.74 17.07
N ILE A 7 -2.95 1.62 16.47
CA ILE A 7 -2.53 0.40 17.17
C ILE A 7 -1.01 0.22 16.99
N GLY A 8 -0.28 0.23 18.10
CA GLY A 8 1.13 -0.16 18.15
C GLY A 8 1.25 -1.65 18.45
N VAL A 9 2.08 -2.34 17.69
CA VAL A 9 2.39 -3.77 17.93
C VAL A 9 3.86 -3.86 18.38
N LEU A 10 4.17 -4.66 19.40
CA LEU A 10 5.54 -4.76 19.94
C LEU A 10 6.23 -6.08 19.55
N GLY A 11 7.55 -6.01 19.36
CA GLY A 11 8.42 -7.17 19.15
C GLY A 11 9.01 -7.75 20.44
N ASN A 12 8.44 -7.40 21.59
CA ASN A 12 8.97 -7.70 22.93
C ASN A 12 7.83 -7.61 23.96
N GLY A 13 8.12 -7.89 25.23
CA GLY A 13 7.11 -7.86 26.31
C GLY A 13 6.33 -6.53 26.36
N ILE A 14 5.04 -6.63 26.70
CA ILE A 14 4.10 -5.48 26.73
C ILE A 14 4.50 -4.38 27.73
N ASP A 15 5.32 -4.73 28.72
CA ASP A 15 5.85 -3.89 29.78
C ASP A 15 7.01 -2.97 29.34
N SER A 16 7.48 -3.08 28.10
CA SER A 16 8.57 -2.24 27.58
C SER A 16 8.33 -1.79 26.14
N VAL A 17 8.44 -0.49 25.86
CA VAL A 17 8.40 0.04 24.49
C VAL A 17 9.82 0.08 23.91
N TYR A 18 10.02 -0.57 22.77
CA TYR A 18 11.28 -0.54 22.03
C TYR A 18 11.10 0.03 20.61
N PRO A 19 11.98 0.94 20.15
CA PRO A 19 13.09 1.54 20.91
C PRO A 19 12.56 2.45 22.04
N SER A 20 13.36 2.63 23.10
CA SER A 20 12.95 3.44 24.26
C SER A 20 12.68 4.91 23.91
N THR A 21 13.26 5.39 22.81
CA THR A 21 12.99 6.70 22.23
C THR A 21 11.54 6.86 21.74
N SER A 22 10.82 5.75 21.54
CA SER A 22 9.40 5.74 21.17
C SER A 22 8.44 5.83 22.37
N ASN A 23 8.93 5.89 23.61
CA ASN A 23 8.05 6.05 24.79
C ASN A 23 7.13 7.30 24.71
N PRO A 24 7.61 8.49 24.28
CA PRO A 24 6.76 9.67 24.20
C PRO A 24 5.59 9.49 23.20
N ILE A 25 5.87 8.93 22.03
CA ILE A 25 4.84 8.70 20.99
C ILE A 25 3.87 7.59 21.41
N ALA A 26 4.36 6.53 22.05
CA ALA A 26 3.52 5.46 22.61
C ALA A 26 2.55 6.01 23.66
N ARG A 27 3.04 6.87 24.58
CA ARG A 27 2.20 7.53 25.58
C ARG A 27 1.17 8.47 24.93
N GLN A 28 1.59 9.27 23.95
CA GLN A 28 0.68 10.16 23.23
C GLN A 28 -0.43 9.38 22.51
N MET A 29 -0.07 8.27 21.86
CA MET A 29 -1.02 7.38 21.19
C MET A 29 -2.07 6.83 22.15
N LEU A 30 -1.66 6.36 23.34
CA LEU A 30 -2.59 5.85 24.35
C LEU A 30 -3.53 6.95 24.87
N LEU A 31 -3.01 8.16 25.12
CA LEU A 31 -3.82 9.30 25.57
C LEU A 31 -4.88 9.72 24.52
N GLN A 32 -4.64 9.41 23.25
CA GLN A 32 -5.56 9.69 22.14
C GLN A 32 -6.53 8.52 21.86
N GLY A 33 -6.58 7.51 22.74
CA GLY A 33 -7.47 6.34 22.58
C GLY A 33 -6.92 5.25 21.66
N GLY A 34 -5.62 5.29 21.34
CA GLY A 34 -4.95 4.18 20.66
C GLY A 34 -4.69 2.98 21.59
N THR A 35 -4.06 1.94 21.06
CA THR A 35 -3.80 0.69 21.80
C THR A 35 -2.39 0.17 21.50
N ILE A 36 -1.75 -0.47 22.48
CA ILE A 36 -0.50 -1.20 22.30
C ILE A 36 -0.76 -2.68 22.57
N ILE A 37 -0.30 -3.55 21.68
CA ILE A 37 -0.42 -5.00 21.83
C ILE A 37 0.95 -5.67 21.68
N SER A 38 1.09 -6.85 22.28
CA SER A 38 2.24 -7.73 22.11
C SER A 38 1.82 -9.19 22.20
N GLU A 39 2.48 -10.05 21.44
CA GLU A 39 2.36 -11.51 21.54
C GLU A 39 3.37 -12.10 22.55
N TYR A 40 4.27 -11.27 23.07
CA TYR A 40 5.35 -11.72 23.95
C TYR A 40 5.02 -11.46 25.42
N PRO A 41 5.37 -12.39 26.33
CA PRO A 41 5.10 -12.23 27.76
C PRO A 41 5.85 -11.04 28.36
N PRO A 42 5.34 -10.45 29.46
CA PRO A 42 6.04 -9.41 30.19
C PRO A 42 7.48 -9.82 30.55
N GLY A 43 8.42 -8.88 30.48
CA GLY A 43 9.84 -9.08 30.74
C GLY A 43 10.63 -9.64 29.55
N MET A 44 9.98 -10.02 28.44
CA MET A 44 10.71 -10.48 27.26
C MET A 44 11.46 -9.30 26.58
N PRO A 45 12.79 -9.36 26.44
CA PRO A 45 13.55 -8.27 25.82
C PRO A 45 13.34 -8.21 24.30
N PRO A 46 13.62 -7.08 23.65
CA PRO A 46 13.61 -6.96 22.19
C PRO A 46 14.67 -7.85 21.56
N ARG A 47 14.22 -8.84 20.78
CA ARG A 47 15.11 -9.77 20.04
C ARG A 47 14.98 -9.53 18.55
N ARG A 48 16.10 -9.56 17.82
CA ARG A 48 16.14 -9.25 16.37
C ARG A 48 15.12 -10.04 15.55
N TYR A 49 14.94 -11.32 15.86
CA TYR A 49 14.00 -12.21 15.16
C TYR A 49 12.52 -11.93 15.49
N ASN A 50 12.23 -11.29 16.63
CA ASN A 50 10.86 -10.96 16.99
C ASN A 50 10.29 -9.82 16.12
N PHE A 51 11.14 -8.94 15.58
CA PHE A 51 10.68 -7.81 14.77
C PHE A 51 10.07 -8.27 13.44
N PRO A 52 10.75 -9.10 12.62
CA PRO A 52 10.11 -9.73 11.46
C PRO A 52 8.89 -10.56 11.85
N ALA A 53 9.00 -11.42 12.89
CA ALA A 53 7.91 -12.31 13.28
C ALA A 53 6.63 -11.55 13.67
N ARG A 54 6.76 -10.38 14.32
CA ARG A 54 5.62 -9.54 14.68
C ARG A 54 4.92 -8.93 13.46
N ASN A 55 5.63 -8.69 12.35
CA ASN A 55 5.06 -7.97 11.20
C ASN A 55 3.82 -8.64 10.62
N ARG A 56 3.70 -9.98 10.75
CA ARG A 56 2.49 -10.73 10.39
C ARG A 56 1.24 -10.28 11.15
N ILE A 57 1.39 -9.79 12.37
CA ILE A 57 0.28 -9.26 13.18
C ILE A 57 -0.11 -7.87 12.67
N ILE A 58 0.87 -7.06 12.24
CA ILE A 58 0.60 -5.74 11.67
C ILE A 58 -0.27 -5.90 10.42
N SER A 59 0.19 -6.66 9.43
CA SER A 59 -0.58 -6.93 8.21
C SER A 59 -1.88 -7.66 8.53
N GLY A 60 -1.87 -8.59 9.48
CA GLY A 60 -3.02 -9.40 9.83
C GLY A 60 -4.18 -8.59 10.41
N LEU A 61 -3.89 -7.53 11.16
CA LEU A 61 -4.89 -6.60 11.70
C LEU A 61 -5.34 -5.55 10.68
N SER A 62 -4.63 -5.40 9.57
CA SER A 62 -4.93 -4.40 8.54
C SER A 62 -5.85 -4.96 7.46
N ARG A 63 -6.70 -4.09 6.90
CA ARG A 63 -7.37 -4.36 5.62
C ARG A 63 -6.39 -4.22 4.45
N ALA A 64 -5.57 -3.18 4.48
CA ALA A 64 -4.51 -2.91 3.52
C ALA A 64 -3.19 -2.53 4.19
N VAL A 65 -2.08 -2.80 3.51
CA VAL A 65 -0.74 -2.32 3.85
C VAL A 65 -0.27 -1.34 2.78
N VAL A 66 0.20 -0.17 3.21
CA VAL A 66 0.79 0.85 2.32
C VAL A 66 2.29 0.95 2.59
N VAL A 67 3.10 0.60 1.59
CA VAL A 67 4.55 0.76 1.63
C VAL A 67 4.92 2.13 1.08
N VAL A 68 5.19 3.08 1.98
CA VAL A 68 5.54 4.46 1.58
C VAL A 68 6.96 4.55 1.03
N GLN A 69 7.94 3.93 1.70
CA GLN A 69 9.32 3.88 1.24
C GLN A 69 10.05 2.69 1.86
N ALA A 70 10.71 1.89 1.03
CA ALA A 70 11.46 0.72 1.48
C ALA A 70 12.76 0.55 0.69
N PRO A 71 13.94 0.52 1.34
CA PRO A 71 15.17 0.06 0.72
C PRO A 71 15.12 -1.46 0.47
N GLU A 72 16.07 -1.97 -0.32
CA GLU A 72 16.11 -3.36 -0.78
C GLU A 72 16.17 -4.42 0.32
N ARG A 73 16.67 -4.07 1.52
CA ARG A 73 16.71 -4.95 2.71
C ARG A 73 15.89 -4.38 3.87
N SER A 74 14.71 -3.83 3.56
CA SER A 74 13.81 -3.25 4.56
C SER A 74 12.93 -4.30 5.22
N GLY A 75 12.71 -4.16 6.53
CA GLY A 75 11.68 -4.93 7.23
C GLY A 75 10.25 -4.64 6.75
N ALA A 76 10.03 -3.50 6.08
CA ALA A 76 8.75 -3.18 5.45
C ALA A 76 8.39 -4.14 4.30
N LEU A 77 9.40 -4.67 3.60
CA LEU A 77 9.18 -5.67 2.54
C LEU A 77 8.65 -6.98 3.13
N ILE A 78 9.13 -7.37 4.32
CA ILE A 78 8.62 -8.55 5.04
C ILE A 78 7.14 -8.34 5.42
N THR A 79 6.74 -7.14 5.83
CA THR A 79 5.32 -6.83 6.09
C THR A 79 4.49 -6.90 4.81
N ALA A 80 5.03 -6.46 3.68
CA ALA A 80 4.38 -6.57 2.38
C ALA A 80 4.19 -8.03 1.96
N ASP A 81 5.20 -8.88 2.16
CA ASP A 81 5.12 -10.32 1.90
C ASP A 81 4.03 -10.96 2.77
N TYR A 82 4.00 -10.68 4.09
CA TYR A 82 2.93 -11.17 4.96
C TYR A 82 1.55 -10.67 4.55
N ALA A 83 1.44 -9.42 4.06
CA ALA A 83 0.17 -8.89 3.57
C ALA A 83 -0.35 -9.72 2.38
N LEU A 84 0.51 -10.00 1.40
CA LEU A 84 0.17 -10.81 0.23
C LEU A 84 -0.19 -12.26 0.63
N GLU A 85 0.60 -12.88 1.50
CA GLU A 85 0.33 -14.23 2.02
C GLU A 85 -1.02 -14.33 2.76
N GLN A 86 -1.44 -13.26 3.43
CA GLN A 86 -2.68 -13.18 4.18
C GLN A 86 -3.88 -12.69 3.34
N GLY A 87 -3.68 -12.44 2.05
CA GLY A 87 -4.72 -11.89 1.17
C GLY A 87 -5.17 -10.48 1.58
N ARG A 88 -4.23 -9.65 2.05
CA ARG A 88 -4.45 -8.22 2.33
C ARG A 88 -4.06 -7.39 1.12
N ASP A 89 -4.77 -6.30 0.89
CA ASP A 89 -4.43 -5.38 -0.18
C ASP A 89 -3.06 -4.74 0.11
N LEU A 90 -2.21 -4.67 -0.90
CA LEU A 90 -0.88 -4.07 -0.80
C LEU A 90 -0.78 -2.92 -1.77
N TYR A 91 -0.43 -1.74 -1.26
CA TYR A 91 -0.22 -0.53 -2.05
C TYR A 91 1.17 0.02 -1.86
N ILE A 92 1.68 0.68 -2.89
CA ILE A 92 2.98 1.35 -2.87
C ILE A 92 2.73 2.82 -3.10
N HIS A 93 3.26 3.68 -2.24
CA HIS A 93 3.17 5.11 -2.49
C HIS A 93 4.18 5.52 -3.56
N SER A 94 3.76 6.35 -4.51
CA SER A 94 4.60 6.94 -5.56
C SER A 94 5.90 7.58 -5.06
N ALA A 95 5.85 8.26 -3.90
CA ALA A 95 7.02 8.86 -3.23
C ALA A 95 8.12 7.82 -2.90
N GLY A 96 7.73 6.54 -2.76
CA GLY A 96 8.64 5.42 -2.54
C GLY A 96 9.38 4.95 -3.79
N LEU A 97 8.98 5.38 -4.99
CA LEU A 97 9.55 4.89 -6.25
C LEU A 97 10.82 5.64 -6.66
N VAL A 98 11.21 6.69 -5.95
CA VAL A 98 12.32 7.58 -6.29
C VAL A 98 13.54 7.36 -5.37
N GLY A 99 14.73 7.50 -5.95
CA GLY A 99 15.99 7.50 -5.22
C GLY A 99 16.49 6.13 -4.70
N PRO A 100 17.64 6.10 -4.00
CA PRO A 100 18.26 4.86 -3.52
C PRO A 100 17.47 4.16 -2.41
N SER A 101 16.76 4.94 -1.57
CA SER A 101 15.91 4.46 -0.48
C SER A 101 14.62 3.81 -0.96
N GLY A 102 14.26 4.00 -2.24
CA GLY A 102 13.08 3.44 -2.86
C GLY A 102 13.29 2.10 -3.59
N ARG A 103 14.49 1.53 -3.56
CA ARG A 103 14.82 0.31 -4.34
C ARG A 103 13.91 -0.88 -4.02
N GLY A 104 13.54 -1.08 -2.76
CA GLY A 104 12.60 -2.13 -2.35
C GLY A 104 11.18 -1.83 -2.81
N SER A 105 10.69 -0.61 -2.61
CA SER A 105 9.39 -0.16 -3.12
C SER A 105 9.27 -0.33 -4.63
N ARG A 106 10.32 0.01 -5.39
CA ARG A 106 10.35 -0.19 -6.85
C ARG A 106 10.29 -1.66 -7.23
N LYS A 107 10.97 -2.55 -6.51
CA LYS A 107 10.85 -3.99 -6.74
C LYS A 107 9.42 -4.50 -6.54
N LEU A 108 8.72 -4.02 -5.50
CA LEU A 108 7.31 -4.37 -5.29
C LEU A 108 6.44 -3.86 -6.46
N PHE A 109 6.71 -2.65 -6.95
CA PHE A 109 5.98 -2.07 -8.08
C PHE A 109 6.26 -2.84 -9.39
N GLU A 110 7.52 -3.17 -9.67
CA GLU A 110 7.94 -3.96 -10.83
C GLU A 110 7.38 -5.39 -10.80
N ALA A 111 7.11 -5.92 -9.61
CA ALA A 111 6.43 -7.20 -9.39
C ALA A 111 4.91 -7.13 -9.59
N GLY A 112 4.35 -5.94 -9.86
CA GLY A 112 2.93 -5.74 -10.15
C GLY A 112 2.11 -5.13 -9.00
N GLY A 113 2.74 -4.65 -7.92
CA GLY A 113 2.04 -3.98 -6.84
C GLY A 113 1.41 -2.64 -7.28
N PRO A 114 0.15 -2.34 -6.94
CA PRO A 114 -0.52 -1.10 -7.31
C PRO A 114 0.14 0.11 -6.65
N CYS A 115 0.27 1.19 -7.42
CA CYS A 115 0.82 2.46 -6.96
C CYS A 115 -0.30 3.44 -6.67
N ILE A 116 -0.19 4.18 -5.57
CA ILE A 116 -1.11 5.26 -5.18
C ILE A 116 -0.34 6.55 -4.90
N ASP A 117 -0.98 7.68 -5.15
CA ASP A 117 -0.51 9.01 -4.79
C ASP A 117 -1.25 9.56 -3.57
N GLU A 118 -2.52 9.20 -3.42
CA GLU A 118 -3.37 9.63 -2.33
C GLU A 118 -4.31 8.53 -1.82
N ILE A 119 -4.95 8.78 -0.68
CA ILE A 119 -5.90 7.82 -0.09
C ILE A 119 -7.13 7.60 -0.99
N GLY A 120 -7.46 8.57 -1.84
CA GLY A 120 -8.57 8.50 -2.79
C GLY A 120 -8.42 7.36 -3.79
N ASP A 121 -7.20 7.10 -4.28
CA ASP A 121 -6.91 5.99 -5.19
C ASP A 121 -7.31 4.65 -4.57
N MET A 122 -6.91 4.44 -3.31
CA MET A 122 -7.23 3.23 -2.55
C MET A 122 -8.73 3.11 -2.25
N PHE A 123 -9.41 4.22 -1.95
CA PHE A 123 -10.86 4.21 -1.76
C PHE A 123 -11.61 3.95 -3.06
N GLY A 124 -11.11 4.42 -4.20
CA GLY A 124 -11.62 4.09 -5.53
C GLY A 124 -11.58 2.58 -5.79
N ASP A 125 -10.45 1.94 -5.54
CA ASP A 125 -10.29 0.48 -5.67
C ASP A 125 -11.27 -0.30 -4.78
N TRP A 126 -11.57 0.23 -3.59
CA TRP A 126 -12.53 -0.37 -2.66
C TRP A 126 -13.99 -0.05 -2.98
N GLY A 127 -14.26 0.81 -3.97
CA GLY A 127 -15.60 1.28 -4.29
C GLY A 127 -16.21 2.17 -3.19
N TRP A 128 -15.39 2.86 -2.40
CA TRP A 128 -15.80 3.67 -1.26
C TRP A 128 -16.08 5.15 -1.61
N ASP A 129 -16.40 5.41 -2.87
CA ASP A 129 -16.61 6.76 -3.38
C ASP A 129 -17.81 7.43 -2.71
N SER A 130 -17.54 8.31 -1.74
CA SER A 130 -18.54 9.15 -1.05
C SER A 130 -18.74 10.44 -1.84
N GLY A 131 -19.30 10.32 -3.04
CA GLY A 131 -19.82 11.47 -3.78
C GLY A 131 -18.78 12.54 -4.15
N ARG A 132 -17.69 12.16 -4.82
CA ARG A 132 -17.04 13.00 -5.85
C ARG A 132 -16.60 12.12 -7.01
N SER A 133 -17.50 12.01 -8.00
CA SER A 133 -17.22 11.86 -9.43
C SER A 133 -15.95 11.07 -9.82
N ALA A 134 -16.17 9.82 -10.20
CA ALA A 134 -15.49 9.11 -11.27
C ALA A 134 -13.96 9.05 -11.20
N PHE A 135 -13.46 7.86 -10.85
CA PHE A 135 -12.41 7.16 -11.61
C PHE A 135 -11.62 8.07 -12.59
N GLY A 136 -10.45 8.54 -12.17
CA GLY A 136 -9.32 8.62 -13.09
C GLY A 136 -9.47 9.50 -14.35
N SER A 137 -10.17 10.64 -14.27
CA SER A 137 -10.04 11.74 -15.26
C SER A 137 -8.58 12.23 -15.46
N ILE A 138 -7.66 11.76 -14.60
CA ILE A 138 -6.24 12.12 -14.49
C ILE A 138 -5.29 11.13 -15.22
N TRP A 139 -5.76 10.05 -15.86
CA TRP A 139 -4.90 9.35 -16.84
C TRP A 139 -4.64 10.17 -18.12
N LYS A 140 -5.34 11.31 -18.30
CA LYS A 140 -5.55 11.89 -19.63
C LYS A 140 -4.69 13.09 -20.00
N LYS A 141 -3.81 13.62 -19.14
CA LYS A 141 -3.00 14.79 -19.54
C LYS A 141 -1.50 14.71 -19.36
N GLU A 142 -0.95 13.95 -18.41
CA GLU A 142 0.44 14.21 -17.98
C GLU A 142 1.33 12.98 -17.69
N VAL A 143 1.11 11.83 -18.32
CA VAL A 143 2.28 10.99 -18.70
C VAL A 143 2.72 11.41 -20.10
N VAL A 144 3.09 12.68 -20.18
CA VAL A 144 3.73 13.30 -21.33
C VAL A 144 5.18 12.81 -21.38
N ASN A 145 5.52 12.20 -22.50
CA ASN A 145 6.87 12.00 -23.04
C ASN A 145 7.83 11.05 -22.30
N HIS A 146 7.85 9.85 -22.89
CA HIS A 146 9.02 9.06 -23.27
C HIS A 146 9.60 8.02 -22.30
N ASN A 147 9.57 6.79 -22.81
CA ASN A 147 10.39 5.61 -22.52
C ASN A 147 10.42 5.11 -21.08
N LEU A 148 9.64 4.05 -20.83
CA LEU A 148 10.03 2.87 -20.06
C LEU A 148 8.99 1.76 -20.31
N LYS A 149 9.23 0.94 -21.35
CA LYS A 149 8.68 -0.42 -21.55
C LYS A 149 7.40 -0.75 -20.76
N ASP A 150 6.26 -0.20 -21.18
CA ASP A 150 4.94 -0.72 -20.79
C ASP A 150 4.85 -2.19 -21.22
N LYS A 151 4.79 -3.11 -20.26
CA LYS A 151 4.53 -4.52 -20.56
C LYS A 151 3.12 -4.60 -21.15
N ALA A 152 3.02 -5.09 -22.39
CA ALA A 152 1.80 -5.16 -23.20
C ALA A 152 0.57 -5.76 -22.49
N GLY A 153 0.78 -6.60 -21.46
CA GLY A 153 -0.30 -7.23 -20.68
C GLY A 153 -1.22 -6.26 -19.95
N ASN A 154 -0.66 -5.22 -19.31
CA ASN A 154 -1.48 -4.27 -18.53
C ASN A 154 -2.35 -3.39 -19.45
N ARG A 155 -1.87 -3.11 -20.66
CA ARG A 155 -2.64 -2.36 -21.66
C ARG A 155 -3.80 -3.20 -22.21
N LEU A 156 -3.58 -4.50 -22.43
CA LEU A 156 -4.62 -5.39 -22.96
C LEU A 156 -5.74 -5.65 -21.95
N ALA A 157 -5.40 -5.91 -20.68
CA ALA A 157 -6.39 -6.09 -19.62
C ALA A 157 -7.32 -4.88 -19.50
N ARG A 158 -6.74 -3.67 -19.54
CA ARG A 158 -7.48 -2.41 -19.51
C ARG A 158 -8.38 -2.22 -20.73
N LEU A 159 -7.91 -2.59 -21.92
CA LEU A 159 -8.73 -2.51 -23.14
C LEU A 159 -9.90 -3.49 -23.13
N MET A 160 -9.73 -4.67 -22.51
CA MET A 160 -10.81 -5.65 -22.31
C MET A 160 -11.84 -5.14 -21.30
N GLU A 161 -11.41 -4.51 -20.21
CA GLU A 161 -12.32 -3.89 -19.23
C GLU A 161 -13.14 -2.75 -19.87
N MET A 162 -12.50 -1.90 -20.67
CA MET A 162 -13.17 -0.81 -21.40
C MET A 162 -14.13 -1.31 -22.50
N GLU A 163 -13.86 -2.49 -23.09
CA GLU A 163 -14.78 -3.16 -24.01
C GLU A 163 -16.02 -3.69 -23.26
N LEU A 164 -15.83 -4.28 -22.09
CA LEU A 164 -16.92 -4.77 -21.23
C LEU A 164 -17.79 -3.63 -20.66
N SER A 165 -17.20 -2.47 -20.35
CA SER A 165 -17.94 -1.28 -19.90
C SER A 165 -18.64 -0.53 -21.04
N GLY A 166 -18.33 -0.87 -22.30
CA GLY A 166 -18.92 -0.28 -23.49
C GLY A 166 -18.30 1.06 -23.92
N GLU A 167 -17.20 1.47 -23.29
CA GLU A 167 -16.44 2.69 -23.62
C GLU A 167 -15.63 2.55 -24.92
N VAL A 168 -15.28 1.31 -25.28
CA VAL A 168 -14.45 0.97 -26.44
C VAL A 168 -15.12 -0.16 -27.22
N GLU A 169 -15.08 -0.07 -28.55
CA GLU A 169 -15.49 -1.16 -29.44
C GLU A 169 -14.27 -1.74 -30.17
N ARG A 170 -14.32 -3.04 -30.43
CA ARG A 170 -13.24 -3.74 -31.15
C ARG A 170 -13.60 -3.88 -32.62
N ASN A 171 -12.84 -3.22 -33.50
CA ASN A 171 -12.99 -3.27 -34.96
C ASN A 171 -11.73 -3.84 -35.60
N ASN A 172 -11.84 -4.98 -36.30
CA ASN A 172 -10.73 -5.65 -36.99
C ASN A 172 -9.47 -5.88 -36.13
N GLY A 173 -9.65 -6.12 -34.82
CA GLY A 173 -8.55 -6.35 -33.89
C GLY A 173 -7.98 -5.09 -33.22
N GLU A 174 -8.45 -3.91 -33.60
CA GLU A 174 -8.10 -2.64 -32.98
C GLU A 174 -9.22 -2.14 -32.05
N PHE A 175 -8.84 -1.49 -30.96
CA PHE A 175 -9.75 -0.95 -29.96
C PHE A 175 -10.03 0.53 -30.24
N VAL A 176 -11.28 0.91 -30.48
CA VAL A 176 -11.71 2.26 -30.86
C VAL A 176 -12.65 2.82 -29.79
N LEU A 177 -12.39 4.03 -29.30
CA LEU A 177 -13.28 4.72 -28.36
C LEU A 177 -14.63 5.02 -28.99
N LYS A 178 -15.71 4.64 -28.30
CA LYS A 178 -17.07 4.96 -28.71
C LYS A 178 -17.32 6.45 -28.47
N ARG A 179 -17.44 7.26 -29.52
CA ARG A 179 -17.82 8.69 -29.37
C ARG A 179 -19.33 8.78 -29.11
N ASP A 180 -19.71 9.42 -28.00
CA ASP A 180 -21.11 9.79 -27.73
C ASP A 180 -21.66 10.61 -28.91
N ARG A 181 -22.84 10.22 -29.41
CA ARG A 181 -23.65 10.98 -30.37
C ARG A 181 -24.64 11.87 -29.64
#